data_AF-A0A0G0J3K0-F1
#
_entry.id   AF-A0A0G0J3K0-F1
#
_cell.length_a   1.000
_cell.length_b   1.000
_cell.length_c   1.000
_cell.angle_alpha   90.00
_cell.angle_beta   90.00
_cell.angle_gamma   90.00
#
_symmetry.space_group_name_H-M   'P 1'
#
loop_
_entity.id
_entity.type
_entity.pdbx_description
1 polymer ?
#
loop_
_entity_poly.entity_id
_entity_poly.type
_entity_poly.pdbx_seq_one_letter_code
_entity_poly.pdbx_strand_id
1 'polypeptide(L)'
;MYQFSGRVITGEGRGKKIGFPTANIDNQSLNLNYGVYLVELLIGAEKTYYQGLLHFGPKKTFNDIISTEIFIDKFSKEIYGQNLKIKVVKKIRNIKKFKNLEDLIRQMNRDKEYLK
;
A
#
# COMPACT_ATOMS: atom_id res chain seq x y z
N MET A 1 -5.02 14.74 -10.99
CA MET A 1 -5.15 13.30 -10.66
C MET A 1 -3.79 12.64 -10.91
N TYR A 2 -3.20 11.96 -9.92
CA TYR A 2 -1.88 11.33 -10.07
C TYR A 2 -2.02 9.82 -10.31
N GLN A 3 -1.25 9.29 -11.25
CA GLN A 3 -1.22 7.88 -11.59
C GLN A 3 0.22 7.44 -11.81
N PHE A 4 0.52 6.19 -11.50
CA PHE A 4 1.82 5.58 -11.75
C PHE A 4 1.67 4.08 -11.95
N SER A 5 2.73 3.45 -12.46
CA SER A 5 2.81 2.01 -12.59
C SER A 5 3.99 1.49 -11.77
N GLY A 6 3.93 0.22 -11.37
CA GLY A 6 5.04 -0.43 -10.71
C GLY A 6 4.89 -1.94 -10.65
N ARG A 7 6.01 -2.64 -10.58
CA ARG A 7 6.05 -4.10 -10.51
C ARG A 7 5.91 -4.56 -9.07
N VAL A 8 5.13 -5.63 -8.83
CA VAL A 8 5.05 -6.24 -7.52
C VAL A 8 6.32 -7.03 -7.24
N ILE A 9 6.99 -6.71 -6.14
CA ILE A 9 8.22 -7.35 -5.68
C ILE A 9 8.03 -8.06 -4.35
N THR A 10 8.94 -8.98 -4.06
CA THR A 10 9.02 -9.64 -2.75
C THR A 10 9.41 -8.63 -1.68
N GLY A 11 8.63 -8.58 -0.60
CA GLY A 11 8.98 -7.83 0.60
C GLY A 11 9.18 -8.73 1.81
N GLU A 12 9.27 -8.14 2.99
CA GLU A 12 9.54 -8.86 4.25
C GLU A 12 8.32 -9.67 4.77
N GLY A 13 7.17 -9.60 4.09
CA GLY A 13 5.97 -10.36 4.45
C GLY A 13 5.36 -10.03 5.83
N ARG A 14 5.78 -8.91 6.47
CA ARG A 14 5.34 -8.54 7.83
C ARG A 14 3.84 -8.33 7.94
N GLY A 15 3.23 -7.67 6.94
CA GLY A 15 1.79 -7.43 6.92
C GLY A 15 0.96 -8.72 6.98
N LYS A 16 1.40 -9.78 6.29
CA LYS A 16 0.72 -11.08 6.30
C LYS A 16 0.63 -11.69 7.71
N LYS A 17 1.67 -11.50 8.54
CA LYS A 17 1.71 -12.02 9.92
C LYS A 17 0.68 -11.36 10.85
N ILE A 18 0.17 -10.20 10.48
CA ILE A 18 -0.76 -9.40 11.30
C ILE A 18 -2.15 -9.25 10.66
N GLY A 19 -2.45 -10.03 9.62
CA GLY A 19 -3.74 -10.01 8.93
C GLY A 19 -3.90 -8.90 7.88
N PHE A 20 -2.82 -8.22 7.49
CA PHE A 20 -2.81 -7.15 6.48
C PHE A 20 -1.79 -7.45 5.38
N PRO A 21 -2.05 -8.44 4.48
CA PRO A 21 -1.15 -8.71 3.37
C PRO A 21 -1.00 -7.48 2.47
N THR A 22 0.24 -7.06 2.20
CA THR A 22 0.55 -5.94 1.32
C THR A 22 1.41 -6.39 0.15
N ALA A 23 1.12 -5.86 -1.03
CA ALA A 23 2.00 -5.94 -2.19
C ALA A 23 3.06 -4.84 -2.09
N ASN A 24 4.35 -5.19 -2.17
CA ASN A 24 5.43 -4.21 -2.26
C ASN A 24 5.61 -3.84 -3.73
N ILE A 25 5.71 -2.56 -4.03
CA ILE A 25 5.82 -2.04 -5.39
C ILE A 25 7.24 -1.53 -5.63
N ASP A 26 7.85 -1.93 -6.74
CA ASP A 26 9.15 -1.48 -7.20
C ASP A 26 9.07 -0.05 -7.76
N ASN A 27 8.76 0.89 -6.87
CA ASN A 27 8.76 2.31 -7.14
C ASN A 27 8.86 3.06 -5.81
N GLN A 28 9.98 3.76 -5.60
CA GLN A 28 10.25 4.50 -4.37
C GLN A 28 10.23 6.03 -4.56
N SER A 29 9.99 6.49 -5.80
CA SER A 29 10.13 7.89 -6.19
C SER A 29 8.83 8.44 -6.75
N LEU A 30 7.77 8.38 -5.94
CA LEU A 30 6.47 8.93 -6.31
C LEU A 30 6.46 10.45 -6.12
N ASN A 31 5.81 11.17 -7.04
CA ASN A 31 5.55 12.61 -6.89
C ASN A 31 4.35 12.84 -5.94
N LEU A 32 4.50 12.36 -4.71
CA LEU A 32 3.51 12.41 -3.63
C LEU A 32 4.21 12.74 -2.33
N ASN A 33 3.52 13.41 -1.42
CA ASN A 33 4.00 13.53 -0.04
C ASN A 33 3.96 12.16 0.64
N TYR A 34 4.77 11.93 1.68
CA TYR A 34 4.64 10.70 2.46
C TYR A 34 3.27 10.60 3.13
N GLY A 35 2.71 9.39 3.18
CA GLY A 35 1.41 9.15 3.79
C GLY A 35 0.75 7.84 3.37
N VAL A 36 -0.52 7.73 3.77
CA VAL A 36 -1.41 6.66 3.34
C VAL A 36 -2.49 7.24 2.44
N TYR A 37 -2.81 6.52 1.38
CA TYR A 37 -3.67 6.94 0.29
C TYR A 37 -4.71 5.88 -0.03
N LEU A 38 -5.92 6.32 -0.38
CA LEU A 38 -6.89 5.48 -1.08
C LEU A 38 -6.48 5.42 -2.56
N VAL A 39 -6.41 4.22 -3.11
CA VAL A 39 -6.03 3.98 -4.51
C VAL A 39 -7.02 3.05 -5.21
N GLU A 40 -7.12 3.21 -6.53
CA GLU A 40 -7.70 2.24 -7.45
C GLU A 40 -6.56 1.61 -8.26
N LEU A 41 -6.64 0.32 -8.53
CA LEU A 41 -5.59 -0.37 -9.27
C LEU A 41 -6.12 -1.43 -10.25
N LEU A 42 -5.35 -1.65 -11.32
CA LEU A 42 -5.46 -2.78 -12.24
C LEU A 42 -4.22 -3.66 -12.10
N ILE A 43 -4.42 -4.97 -12.24
CA ILE A 43 -3.36 -5.99 -12.12
C ILE A 43 -3.10 -6.59 -13.50
N GLY A 44 -1.88 -6.45 -14.02
CA GLY A 44 -1.49 -7.00 -15.33
C GLY A 44 -2.40 -6.49 -16.46
N ALA A 45 -3.00 -7.43 -17.19
CA ALA A 45 -3.95 -7.16 -18.28
C ALA A 45 -5.43 -7.24 -17.84
N GLU A 46 -5.71 -7.39 -16.54
CA GLU A 46 -7.08 -7.42 -16.04
C GLU A 46 -7.81 -6.10 -16.30
N LYS A 47 -9.12 -6.19 -16.55
CA LYS A 47 -10.02 -5.03 -16.72
C LYS A 47 -10.78 -4.68 -15.43
N THR A 48 -10.65 -5.50 -14.39
CA THR A 48 -11.31 -5.32 -13.11
C THR A 48 -10.52 -4.36 -12.24
N TYR A 49 -11.15 -3.27 -11.82
CA TYR A 49 -10.57 -2.36 -10.84
C TYR A 49 -10.72 -2.90 -9.43
N TYR A 50 -9.62 -2.86 -8.68
CA TYR A 50 -9.61 -3.11 -7.24
C TYR A 50 -9.39 -1.80 -6.49
N GLN A 51 -9.87 -1.75 -5.25
CA GLN A 51 -9.51 -0.69 -4.32
C GLN A 51 -8.41 -1.16 -3.37
N GLY A 52 -7.62 -0.20 -2.89
CA GLY A 52 -6.59 -0.49 -1.92
C GLY A 52 -6.15 0.72 -1.13
N LEU A 53 -5.33 0.44 -0.14
CA LEU A 53 -4.64 1.44 0.68
C LEU A 53 -3.16 1.39 0.35
N LEU A 54 -2.64 2.50 -0.15
CA LEU A 54 -1.23 2.67 -0.47
C LEU A 54 -0.52 3.40 0.67
N HIS A 55 0.50 2.78 1.23
CA HIS A 55 1.52 3.43 2.05
C HIS A 55 2.67 3.90 1.15
N PHE A 56 3.04 5.18 1.25
CA PHE A 56 4.25 5.72 0.63
C PHE A 56 5.09 6.46 1.66
N GLY A 57 6.30 5.95 1.90
CA GLY A 57 7.32 6.57 2.75
C GLY A 57 8.11 5.53 3.56
N PRO A 58 8.88 5.95 4.58
CA PRO A 58 9.84 5.07 5.26
C PRO A 58 9.20 3.91 6.04
N LYS A 59 9.81 2.72 5.95
CA LYS A 59 9.40 1.52 6.73
C LYS A 59 9.72 1.62 8.23
N LYS A 60 10.76 2.36 8.60
CA LYS A 60 11.24 2.52 9.99
C LYS A 60 11.56 3.98 10.29
N THR A 61 11.56 4.31 11.58
CA THR A 61 11.89 5.65 12.08
C THR A 61 13.37 6.01 11.94
N PHE A 62 14.24 5.01 11.86
CA PHE A 62 15.68 5.17 11.64
C PHE A 62 16.09 4.20 10.51
N ASN A 63 16.86 4.71 9.54
CA ASN A 63 17.19 4.14 8.21
C ASN A 63 16.07 4.22 7.15
N ASP A 64 16.23 5.25 6.29
CA ASP A 64 15.32 5.80 5.27
C ASP A 64 15.08 4.91 4.04
N ILE A 65 14.74 3.63 4.22
CA ILE A 65 14.25 2.85 3.07
C ILE A 65 12.78 3.22 2.84
N ILE A 66 12.56 4.08 1.85
CA ILE A 66 11.25 4.44 1.34
C ILE A 66 10.59 3.18 0.77
N SER A 67 9.34 2.95 1.11
CA SER A 67 8.53 1.89 0.53
C SER A 67 7.22 2.39 -0.04
N THR A 68 6.82 1.72 -1.11
CA THR A 68 5.46 1.78 -1.65
C THR A 68 4.81 0.42 -1.42
N GLU A 69 3.81 0.38 -0.55
CA GLU A 69 3.12 -0.85 -0.17
C GLU A 69 1.61 -0.68 -0.36
N ILE A 70 0.95 -1.66 -0.95
CA ILE A 70 -0.49 -1.59 -1.21
C ILE A 70 -1.19 -2.77 -0.54
N PHE A 71 -2.11 -2.48 0.37
CA PHE A 71 -3.15 -3.43 0.79
C PHE A 71 -4.26 -3.40 -0.25
N ILE A 72 -4.57 -4.54 -0.87
CA ILE A 72 -5.62 -4.66 -1.89
C ILE A 72 -6.86 -5.25 -1.22
N ASP A 73 -8.00 -4.58 -1.31
CA ASP A 73 -9.23 -5.03 -0.67
C ASP A 73 -9.78 -6.31 -1.30
N LYS A 74 -10.31 -7.21 -0.46
CA LYS A 74 -10.94 -8.49 -0.86
C LYS A 74 -10.11 -9.30 -1.86
N PHE A 75 -8.78 -9.26 -1.75
CA PHE A 75 -7.86 -9.90 -2.69
C PHE A 75 -7.02 -10.99 -2.01
N SER A 76 -6.94 -12.16 -2.65
CA SER A 76 -6.29 -13.36 -2.08
C SER A 76 -5.32 -14.08 -3.02
N LYS A 77 -5.05 -13.53 -4.22
CA LYS A 77 -4.17 -14.16 -5.21
C LYS A 77 -2.71 -13.74 -5.03
N GLU A 78 -1.80 -14.59 -5.49
CA GLU A 78 -0.38 -14.25 -5.62
C GLU A 78 -0.14 -13.47 -6.92
N ILE A 79 0.55 -12.33 -6.81
CA ILE A 79 0.74 -11.39 -7.94
C ILE A 79 2.20 -10.92 -8.07
N TYR A 80 3.16 -11.65 -7.50
CA TYR A 80 4.57 -11.31 -7.65
C TYR A 80 4.97 -11.24 -9.13
N GLY A 81 5.79 -10.24 -9.46
CA GLY A 81 6.24 -10.00 -10.81
C GLY A 81 5.22 -9.34 -11.73
N GLN A 82 3.95 -9.22 -11.34
CA GLN A 82 2.92 -8.52 -12.12
C GLN A 82 3.13 -7.00 -12.07
N ASN A 83 2.78 -6.32 -13.16
CA ASN A 83 2.72 -4.86 -13.20
C ASN A 83 1.35 -4.38 -12.73
N LEU A 84 1.35 -3.39 -11.85
CA LEU A 84 0.15 -2.68 -11.43
C LEU A 84 0.08 -1.33 -12.13
N LYS A 85 -1.14 -0.93 -12.49
CA LYS A 85 -1.46 0.47 -12.80
C LYS A 85 -2.24 1.03 -11.62
N ILE A 86 -1.71 2.07 -10.98
CA ILE A 86 -2.25 2.63 -9.74
C ILE A 86 -2.72 4.06 -9.99
N LYS A 87 -3.94 4.34 -9.59
CA LYS A 87 -4.54 5.67 -9.58
C LYS A 87 -4.74 6.12 -8.14
N VAL A 88 -4.12 7.24 -7.78
CA VAL A 88 -4.28 7.82 -6.44
C VAL A 88 -5.58 8.61 -6.38
N VAL A 89 -6.49 8.17 -5.50
CA VAL A 89 -7.81 8.79 -5.33
C VAL A 89 -7.72 9.96 -4.36
N LYS A 90 -7.20 9.72 -3.14
CA LYS A 90 -7.00 10.76 -2.12
C LYS A 90 -5.99 10.35 -1.07
N LYS A 91 -5.37 11.33 -0.41
CA LYS A 91 -4.61 11.11 0.82
C LYS A 91 -5.58 10.91 1.98
N ILE A 92 -5.39 9.87 2.78
CA ILE A 92 -6.22 9.61 3.97
C ILE A 92 -5.53 10.05 5.27
N ARG A 93 -4.19 9.98 5.34
CA ARG A 93 -3.41 10.51 6.47
C ARG A 93 -1.92 10.64 6.16
N ASN A 94 -1.21 11.39 7.01
CA ASN A 94 0.26 11.36 7.07
C ASN A 94 0.76 10.04 7.68
N ILE A 95 2.07 9.76 7.54
CA ILE A 95 2.72 8.65 8.24
C ILE A 95 2.69 8.91 9.74
N LYS A 96 2.45 7.85 10.50
CA LYS A 96 2.40 7.87 11.96
C LYS A 96 3.32 6.79 12.51
N LYS A 97 4.05 7.14 13.58
CA LYS A 97 4.80 6.17 14.38
C LYS A 97 3.87 5.56 15.43
N PHE A 98 3.97 4.26 15.63
CA PHE A 98 3.18 3.53 16.63
C PHE A 98 4.08 3.01 17.74
N LYS A 99 3.58 3.04 18.97
CA LYS A 99 4.33 2.58 20.15
C LYS A 99 4.40 1.07 20.25
N ASN A 100 3.37 0.39 19.75
CA ASN A 100 3.24 -1.05 19.76
C ASN A 100 2.49 -1.55 18.50
N LEU A 101 2.42 -2.86 18.35
CA LEU A 101 1.78 -3.50 17.21
C LEU A 101 0.25 -3.33 17.20
N GLU A 102 -0.37 -3.30 18.38
CA GLU A 102 -1.84 -3.15 18.52
C GLU A 102 -2.32 -1.78 18.02
N ASP A 103 -1.58 -0.72 18.33
CA ASP A 103 -1.86 0.65 17.87
C ASP A 103 -1.78 0.74 16.34
N LEU A 104 -0.80 0.05 15.72
CA LEU A 104 -0.68 -0.05 14.27
C LEU A 104 -1.91 -0.75 13.68
N ILE A 105 -2.26 -1.94 14.19
CA ILE A 105 -3.40 -2.73 13.72
C ILE A 105 -4.70 -1.92 13.86
N ARG A 106 -4.91 -1.25 15.00
CA ARG A 106 -6.08 -0.40 15.23
C ARG A 106 -6.17 0.73 14.21
N GLN A 107 -5.04 1.37 13.89
CA GLN A 107 -5.03 2.41 12.86
C GLN A 107 -5.30 1.83 11.47
N MET A 108 -4.71 0.69 11.12
CA MET A 108 -4.95 0.06 9.82
C MET A 108 -6.41 -0.37 9.65
N ASN A 109 -7.08 -0.82 10.71
CA ASN A 109 -8.52 -1.09 10.69
C ASN A 109 -9.34 0.17 10.42
N ARG A 110 -9.00 1.31 11.05
CA ARG A 110 -9.64 2.61 10.74
C ARG A 110 -9.37 3.05 9.31
N ASP A 111 -8.15 2.83 8.81
CA ASP A 111 -7.80 3.17 7.44
C ASP A 111 -8.62 2.34 6.43
N LYS A 112 -9.02 1.10 6.77
CA LYS A 112 -9.91 0.27 5.94
C LYS A 112 -11.34 0.81 5.82
N GLU A 113 -11.79 1.67 6.73
CA GLU A 113 -13.12 2.31 6.63
C GLU A 113 -13.24 3.23 5.40
N TYR A 114 -12.12 3.57 4.75
CA TYR A 114 -12.10 4.30 3.48
C TYR A 114 -12.34 3.43 2.24
N LEU A 115 -12.27 2.11 2.39
CA LEU A 115 -12.56 1.14 1.33
C LEU A 115 -14.08 0.92 1.25
N LYS A 116 -14.58 0.60 0.05
CA LYS A 116 -16.01 0.36 -0.20
C LYS A 116 -16.38 -1.13 -0.25
#